data_AF-A0A816S4Q8-F1
#
_entry.id   AF-A0A816S4Q8-F1
#
_cell.length_a   1.000
_cell.length_b   1.000
_cell.length_c   1.000
_cell.angle_alpha   90.00
_cell.angle_beta   90.00
_cell.angle_gamma   90.00
#
_symmetry.space_group_name_H-M   'P 1'
#
loop_
_entity.id
_entity.type
_entity.pdbx_description
1 polymer ?
#
loop_
_entity_poly.entity_id
_entity_poly.type
_entity_poly.pdbx_seq_one_letter_code
_entity_poly.pdbx_strand_id
1 'polypeptide(L)'
;MAEQYQKTTHSGHCYDNSDCITHCTTFGLSDAKCSEHHFKCTQSHTFDRPDCINIIQTLDEIGERIKKISQEEIKRKTQYDFENTAQHIIEWSRHNLRAAQQNTAKSKIISKMKSDEAFCTFDWGQKILPQEYRESQSTYFGKKGMSVLVGSF
;
A
#
# COMPACT_ATOMS: atom_id res chain seq x y z
N MET A 1 10.22 15.70 -3.32
CA MET A 1 9.68 16.00 -1.97
C MET A 1 8.56 15.04 -1.58
N ALA A 2 7.49 14.88 -2.36
CA ALA A 2 6.39 13.94 -2.04
C ALA A 2 6.82 12.47 -1.92
N GLU A 3 7.66 11.97 -2.82
CA GLU A 3 8.17 10.59 -2.75
C GLU A 3 9.00 10.34 -1.48
N GLN A 4 9.86 11.29 -1.11
CA GLN A 4 10.69 11.19 0.09
C GLN A 4 9.83 11.21 1.36
N TYR A 5 8.83 12.11 1.43
CA TYR A 5 7.87 12.15 2.53
C TYR A 5 7.21 10.78 2.76
N GLN A 6 6.71 10.17 1.68
CA GLN A 6 6.05 8.86 1.73
C GLN A 6 6.98 7.74 2.19
N LYS A 7 8.27 7.79 1.80
CA LYS A 7 9.25 6.76 2.18
C LYS A 7 9.79 6.91 3.61
N THR A 8 9.98 8.13 4.10
CA THR A 8 10.74 8.36 5.34
C THR A 8 9.88 8.82 6.51
N THR A 9 8.83 9.58 6.25
CA THR A 9 8.14 10.35 7.29
C THR A 9 6.71 9.86 7.50
N HIS A 10 6.03 9.48 6.42
CA HIS A 10 4.62 9.05 6.45
C HIS A 10 4.37 7.93 7.47
N SER A 11 5.22 6.90 7.50
CA SER A 11 5.03 5.78 8.44
C SER A 11 5.08 6.19 9.91
N GLY A 12 5.80 7.26 10.26
CA GLY A 12 5.86 7.78 11.62
C GLY A 12 4.61 8.54 12.05
N HIS A 13 3.77 8.94 11.09
CA HIS A 13 2.51 9.61 11.35
C HIS A 13 1.31 8.66 11.31
N CYS A 14 1.48 7.42 10.85
CA CYS A 14 0.41 6.43 10.77
C CYS A 14 0.14 5.79 12.14
N TYR A 15 -1.08 5.94 12.65
CA TYR A 15 -1.53 5.29 13.88
C TYR A 15 -3.06 5.17 13.92
N ASP A 16 -3.54 4.35 14.85
CA ASP A 16 -4.97 4.10 15.04
C ASP A 16 -5.69 5.38 15.46
N ASN A 17 -6.81 5.70 14.80
CA ASN A 17 -7.62 6.89 15.06
C ASN A 17 -6.83 8.21 14.96
N SER A 18 -5.94 8.34 13.98
CA SER A 18 -5.30 9.62 13.63
C SER A 18 -6.32 10.66 13.15
N ASP A 19 -6.07 11.93 13.46
CA ASP A 19 -6.87 13.07 13.00
C ASP A 19 -6.65 13.42 11.53
N CYS A 20 -5.59 12.88 10.91
CA CYS A 20 -5.35 12.97 9.47
C CYS A 20 -5.89 11.72 8.77
N ILE A 21 -6.71 11.94 7.74
CA ILE A 21 -7.39 10.86 7.00
C ILE A 21 -6.42 9.89 6.34
N THR A 22 -5.29 10.39 5.80
CA THR A 22 -4.30 9.57 5.08
C THR A 22 -3.43 8.73 5.99
N HIS A 23 -3.45 9.00 7.30
CA HIS A 23 -2.63 8.31 8.30
C HIS A 23 -3.40 7.38 9.23
N CYS A 24 -4.73 7.56 9.30
CA CYS A 24 -5.57 6.79 10.20
C CYS A 24 -5.66 5.34 9.72
N THR A 25 -5.01 4.43 10.43
CA THR A 25 -5.01 3.00 10.13
C THR A 25 -6.39 2.39 10.37
N THR A 26 -7.10 2.82 11.43
CA THR A 26 -8.48 2.38 11.71
C THR A 26 -9.43 2.69 10.56
N PHE A 27 -9.31 3.88 9.97
CA PHE A 27 -10.15 4.29 8.86
C PHE A 27 -9.68 3.68 7.53
N GLY A 28 -8.40 3.89 7.18
CA GLY A 28 -7.85 3.54 5.87
C GLY A 28 -7.68 2.04 5.62
N LEU A 29 -7.71 1.21 6.66
CA LEU A 29 -7.67 -0.26 6.54
C LEU A 29 -9.02 -0.93 6.80
N SER A 30 -10.07 -0.16 7.09
CA SER A 30 -11.43 -0.68 7.28
C SER A 30 -12.04 -1.09 5.96
N ASP A 31 -12.59 -2.30 5.90
CA ASP A 31 -13.38 -2.77 4.75
C ASP A 31 -14.87 -2.76 5.08
N ALA A 32 -15.61 -1.84 4.46
CA ALA A 32 -17.07 -1.75 4.64
C ALA A 32 -17.84 -2.96 4.08
N LYS A 33 -17.22 -3.77 3.20
CA LYS A 33 -17.85 -4.96 2.59
C LYS A 33 -17.60 -6.24 3.38
N CYS A 34 -16.63 -6.24 4.29
CA CYS A 34 -16.27 -7.40 5.09
C CYS A 34 -16.41 -7.08 6.58
N SER A 35 -17.43 -7.62 7.23
CA SER A 35 -17.71 -7.35 8.65
C SER A 35 -16.55 -7.70 9.59
N GLU A 36 -15.75 -8.71 9.24
CA GLU A 36 -14.59 -9.13 10.03
C GLU A 36 -13.39 -8.16 9.93
N HIS A 37 -13.34 -7.39 8.84
CA HIS A 37 -12.31 -6.39 8.57
C HIS A 37 -12.85 -4.96 8.64
N HIS A 38 -14.09 -4.79 9.12
CA HIS A 38 -14.71 -3.50 9.29
C HIS A 38 -14.36 -2.92 10.66
N PHE A 39 -13.69 -1.79 10.67
CA PHE A 39 -13.39 -1.01 11.87
C PHE A 39 -14.12 0.33 11.82
N LYS A 40 -14.80 0.67 12.92
CA LYS A 40 -15.45 1.97 13.07
C LYS A 40 -14.44 2.99 13.60
N CYS A 41 -14.00 3.90 12.74
CA CYS A 41 -13.24 5.08 13.17
C CYS A 41 -14.19 6.13 13.77
N THR A 42 -13.82 6.73 14.90
CA THR A 42 -14.60 7.79 15.56
C THR A 42 -14.09 9.20 15.26
N GLN A 43 -12.99 9.33 14.50
CA GLN A 43 -12.40 10.64 14.21
C GLN A 43 -13.13 11.36 13.08
N SER A 44 -13.18 12.69 13.22
CA SER A 44 -13.73 13.60 12.20
C SER A 44 -12.80 13.79 11.00
N HIS A 45 -11.52 13.42 11.14
CA HIS A 45 -10.44 13.57 10.16
C HIS A 45 -10.32 14.99 9.59
N THR A 46 -10.42 16.02 10.43
CA THR A 46 -10.40 17.43 10.00
C THR A 46 -9.00 18.02 9.87
N PHE A 47 -7.95 17.25 10.20
CA PHE A 47 -6.59 17.75 10.22
C PHE A 47 -5.79 17.26 9.02
N ASP A 48 -5.73 18.11 8.00
CA ASP A 48 -4.93 17.86 6.81
C ASP A 48 -3.67 18.74 6.81
N ARG A 49 -2.54 18.13 7.13
CA ARG A 49 -1.24 18.80 6.93
C ARG A 49 -0.96 18.84 5.42
N PRO A 50 -0.43 19.95 4.90
CA PRO A 50 -0.17 20.11 3.47
C PRO A 50 0.59 18.91 2.86
N ASP A 51 1.63 18.43 3.53
CA ASP A 51 2.43 17.29 3.03
C ASP A 51 1.66 15.96 2.99
N CYS A 52 0.69 15.77 3.88
CA CYS A 52 -0.05 14.52 4.07
C CYS A 52 -1.12 14.30 3.00
N ILE A 53 -1.65 15.39 2.46
CA ILE A 53 -2.66 15.37 1.39
C ILE A 53 -2.12 15.87 0.04
N ASN A 54 -0.88 16.34 -0.01
CA ASN A 54 -0.24 16.88 -1.22
C ASN A 54 -0.43 15.97 -2.45
N ILE A 55 -0.24 14.66 -2.26
CA ILE A 55 -0.37 13.69 -3.35
C ILE A 55 -1.80 13.63 -3.89
N ILE A 56 -2.81 13.75 -3.03
CA ILE A 56 -4.23 13.73 -3.42
C ILE A 56 -4.57 15.05 -4.13
N GLN A 57 -4.20 16.19 -3.53
CA GLN A 57 -4.43 17.52 -4.11
C GLN A 57 -3.77 17.65 -5.49
N THR A 58 -2.53 17.18 -5.63
CA THR A 58 -1.81 17.21 -6.91
C THR A 58 -2.52 16.37 -7.97
N LEU A 59 -3.02 15.17 -7.61
CA LEU A 59 -3.79 14.35 -8.54
C LEU A 59 -5.09 15.03 -8.95
N ASP A 60 -5.82 15.64 -8.01
CA ASP A 60 -7.04 16.39 -8.30
C ASP A 60 -6.78 17.57 -9.25
N GLU A 61 -5.74 18.36 -8.98
CA GLU A 61 -5.34 19.49 -9.83
C GLU A 61 -4.97 19.05 -11.25
N ILE A 62 -4.24 17.94 -11.39
CA ILE A 62 -3.90 17.38 -12.71
C ILE A 62 -5.17 16.91 -13.41
N GLY A 63 -6.07 16.20 -12.72
CA GLY A 63 -7.35 15.77 -13.27
C GLY A 63 -8.20 16.93 -13.79
N GLU A 64 -8.28 18.03 -13.03
CA GLU A 64 -8.99 19.25 -13.45
C GLU A 64 -8.35 19.94 -14.66
N ARG A 65 -7.01 19.89 -14.78
CA ARG A 65 -6.32 20.42 -15.96
C ARG A 65 -6.57 19.56 -17.20
N ILE A 66 -6.60 18.24 -17.06
CA ILE A 66 -6.89 17.30 -18.16
C ILE A 66 -8.30 17.55 -18.71
N LYS A 67 -9.29 17.81 -17.85
CA LYS A 67 -10.67 18.12 -18.26
C LYS A 67 -10.75 19.34 -19.19
N LYS A 68 -9.81 20.29 -19.07
CA LYS A 68 -9.77 21.55 -19.85
C LYS A 68 -9.07 21.42 -21.20
N ILE A 69 -8.53 20.25 -21.56
CA ILE A 69 -7.90 20.03 -22.86
C ILE A 69 -8.98 20.12 -23.96
N SER A 70 -8.75 20.99 -24.94
CA SER A 70 -9.73 21.26 -26.02
C SER A 70 -9.75 20.21 -27.12
N GLN A 71 -8.63 19.51 -27.33
CA GLN A 71 -8.50 18.47 -28.36
C GLN A 71 -8.97 17.13 -27.81
N GLU A 72 -10.08 16.60 -28.33
CA GLU A 72 -10.77 15.45 -27.72
C GLU A 72 -9.92 14.16 -27.72
N GLU A 73 -9.19 13.88 -28.81
CA GLU A 73 -8.35 12.67 -28.86
C GLU A 73 -7.15 12.76 -27.90
N ILE A 74 -6.54 13.93 -27.78
CA ILE A 74 -5.45 14.17 -26.82
C ILE A 74 -5.99 14.06 -25.40
N LYS A 75 -7.17 14.64 -25.14
CA LYS A 75 -7.84 14.57 -23.84
C LYS A 75 -8.12 13.12 -23.45
N ARG A 76 -8.74 12.34 -24.33
CA ARG A 76 -9.09 10.93 -24.10
C ARG A 76 -7.86 10.09 -23.76
N LYS A 77 -6.78 10.22 -24.54
CA LYS A 77 -5.53 9.50 -24.27
C LYS A 77 -4.88 9.92 -22.95
N THR A 78 -4.77 11.23 -22.72
CA THR A 78 -4.16 11.77 -21.50
C THR A 78 -4.95 11.37 -20.26
N GLN A 79 -6.28 11.37 -20.36
CA GLN A 79 -7.16 10.96 -19.28
C GLN A 79 -6.99 9.48 -18.93
N TYR A 80 -6.91 8.60 -19.93
CA TYR A 80 -6.64 7.18 -19.71
C TYR A 80 -5.30 6.94 -18.99
N ASP A 81 -4.23 7.58 -19.47
CA ASP A 81 -2.89 7.45 -18.89
C ASP A 81 -2.86 7.99 -17.44
N PHE A 82 -3.55 9.11 -17.19
CA PHE A 82 -3.69 9.70 -15.87
C PHE A 82 -4.46 8.79 -14.91
N GLU A 83 -5.62 8.28 -15.29
CA GLU A 83 -6.45 7.42 -14.44
C GLU A 83 -5.68 6.15 -14.01
N ASN A 84 -4.99 5.51 -14.96
CA ASN A 84 -4.16 4.34 -14.67
C ASN A 84 -3.01 4.68 -13.71
N THR A 85 -2.31 5.78 -13.94
CA THR A 85 -1.17 6.21 -13.11
C THR A 85 -1.62 6.66 -11.72
N ALA A 86 -2.70 7.42 -11.63
CA ALA A 86 -3.29 7.87 -10.37
C ALA A 86 -3.70 6.68 -9.50
N GLN A 87 -4.31 5.66 -10.11
CA GLN A 87 -4.67 4.44 -9.39
C GLN A 87 -3.43 3.75 -8.79
N HIS A 88 -2.34 3.61 -9.56
CA HIS A 88 -1.09 3.04 -9.05
C HIS A 88 -0.50 3.83 -7.88
N ILE A 89 -0.56 5.16 -7.96
CA ILE A 89 -0.09 6.04 -6.88
C ILE A 89 -0.93 5.85 -5.61
N ILE A 90 -2.25 5.77 -5.74
CA ILE A 90 -3.16 5.55 -4.60
C ILE A 90 -2.95 4.15 -4.00
N GLU A 91 -2.76 3.12 -4.83
CA GLU A 91 -2.42 1.77 -4.35
C GLU A 91 -1.09 1.75 -3.58
N TRP A 92 -0.09 2.50 -4.05
CA TRP A 92 1.18 2.65 -3.35
C TRP A 92 1.02 3.33 -1.99
N SER A 93 0.24 4.43 -1.91
CA SER A 93 -0.07 5.08 -0.63
C SER A 93 -0.77 4.13 0.35
N ARG A 94 -1.74 3.33 -0.14
CA ARG A 94 -2.40 2.30 0.68
C ARG A 94 -1.44 1.21 1.13
N HIS A 95 -0.50 0.80 0.28
CA HIS A 95 0.56 -0.13 0.66
C HIS A 95 1.43 0.43 1.79
N ASN A 96 1.82 1.70 1.73
CA ASN A 96 2.61 2.35 2.78
C ASN A 96 1.86 2.37 4.13
N LEU A 97 0.55 2.64 4.12
CA LEU A 97 -0.28 2.59 5.34
C LEU A 97 -0.32 1.17 5.93
N ARG A 98 -0.50 0.14 5.10
CA ARG A 98 -0.44 -1.27 5.54
C ARG A 98 0.93 -1.63 6.12
N ALA A 99 2.01 -1.21 5.46
CA ALA A 99 3.37 -1.46 5.91
C ALA A 99 3.64 -0.78 7.27
N ALA A 100 3.17 0.45 7.47
CA ALA A 100 3.27 1.15 8.74
C ALA A 100 2.54 0.41 9.87
N GLN A 101 1.28 -0.01 9.63
CA GLN A 101 0.52 -0.77 10.63
C GLN A 101 1.17 -2.12 10.95
N GLN A 102 1.68 -2.82 9.92
CA GLN A 102 2.38 -4.08 10.12
C GLN A 102 3.65 -3.89 10.96
N ASN A 103 4.42 -2.82 10.74
CA ASN A 103 5.60 -2.51 11.53
C ASN A 103 5.25 -2.20 12.99
N THR A 104 4.19 -1.43 13.23
CA THR A 104 3.68 -1.16 14.60
C THR A 104 3.28 -2.46 15.30
N ALA A 105 2.55 -3.34 14.61
CA ALA A 105 2.16 -4.64 15.15
C ALA A 105 3.39 -5.53 15.47
N LYS A 106 4.38 -5.58 14.57
CA LYS A 106 5.64 -6.30 14.78
C LYS A 106 6.37 -5.79 16.02
N SER A 107 6.56 -4.48 16.14
CA SER A 107 7.23 -3.86 17.30
C SER A 107 6.50 -4.18 18.61
N LYS A 108 5.17 -4.18 18.61
CA LYS A 108 4.34 -4.51 19.79
C LYS A 108 4.45 -5.98 20.20
N ILE A 109 4.60 -6.89 19.23
CA ILE A 109 4.85 -8.31 19.51
C ILE A 109 6.24 -8.45 20.12
N ILE A 110 7.27 -7.91 19.45
CA ILE A 110 8.66 -8.00 19.88
C ILE A 110 8.87 -7.41 21.29
N SER A 111 8.22 -6.28 21.61
CA SER A 111 8.32 -5.66 22.93
C SER A 111 7.75 -6.52 24.08
N LYS A 112 6.93 -7.52 23.76
CA LYS A 112 6.29 -8.41 24.75
C LYS A 112 6.92 -9.79 24.81
N MET A 113 7.95 -10.04 24.00
CA MET A 113 8.62 -11.32 23.96
C MET A 113 9.50 -11.55 25.19
N LYS A 114 9.59 -12.81 25.59
CA LYS A 114 10.52 -13.27 26.61
C LYS A 114 11.90 -13.54 26.00
N SER A 115 12.90 -13.76 26.87
CA SER A 115 14.28 -14.02 26.45
C SER A 115 14.48 -15.35 25.71
N ASP A 116 13.53 -16.27 25.82
CA ASP A 116 13.53 -17.60 25.19
C ASP A 116 12.58 -17.70 23.97
N GLU A 117 11.99 -16.58 23.54
CA GLU A 117 11.07 -16.53 22.41
C GLU A 117 11.76 -15.93 21.17
N ALA A 118 11.32 -16.34 19.98
CA ALA A 118 11.81 -15.79 18.69
C ALA A 118 10.62 -15.33 17.82
N PHE A 119 10.80 -14.19 17.11
CA PHE A 119 9.81 -13.67 16.17
C PHE A 119 10.22 -14.03 14.74
N CYS A 120 9.34 -14.74 14.03
CA CYS A 120 9.57 -15.14 12.66
C CYS A 120 8.50 -14.52 11.77
N THR A 121 8.92 -13.82 10.71
CA THR A 121 8.04 -13.40 9.62
C THR A 121 8.19 -14.37 8.46
N PHE A 122 7.10 -15.00 8.06
CA PHE A 122 7.06 -15.83 6.87
C PHE A 122 6.45 -15.01 5.74
N ASP A 123 7.24 -14.72 4.71
CA ASP A 123 6.70 -14.27 3.45
C ASP A 123 6.21 -15.51 2.69
N TRP A 124 4.89 -15.68 2.62
CA TRP A 124 4.28 -16.74 1.82
C TRP A 124 4.24 -16.37 0.32
N GLY A 125 4.97 -15.32 -0.08
CA GLY A 125 5.32 -15.02 -1.46
C GLY A 125 6.12 -16.16 -2.10
N GLN A 126 5.39 -17.05 -2.76
CA GLN A 126 5.85 -17.94 -3.82
C GLN A 126 7.13 -18.74 -3.48
N LYS A 127 6.95 -19.89 -2.83
CA LYS A 127 7.97 -20.95 -2.81
C LYS A 127 8.05 -21.54 -4.22
N ILE A 128 8.76 -20.88 -5.14
CA ILE A 128 9.19 -21.52 -6.38
C ILE A 128 10.26 -22.52 -5.95
N LEU A 129 9.82 -23.74 -5.65
CA LEU A 129 10.74 -24.83 -5.44
C LEU A 129 11.53 -24.99 -6.74
N PRO A 130 12.87 -25.08 -6.66
CA PRO A 130 13.64 -25.42 -7.84
C PRO A 130 13.15 -26.79 -8.32
N GLN A 131 12.85 -26.90 -9.62
CA GLN A 131 12.42 -28.16 -10.23
C GLN A 131 13.58 -29.16 -10.28
N GLU A 132 14.81 -28.65 -10.24
CA GLU A 132 16.05 -29.43 -10.25
C GLU A 132 16.93 -29.09 -9.03
N TYR A 133 17.84 -30.00 -8.67
CA TYR A 133 18.75 -29.82 -7.53
C TYR A 133 19.64 -28.56 -7.63
N ARG A 134 19.89 -28.06 -8.86
CA ARG A 134 20.59 -26.79 -9.12
C ARG A 134 19.95 -26.10 -10.33
N GLU A 135 19.51 -24.87 -10.16
CA GLU A 135 19.00 -24.03 -11.25
C GLU A 135 19.88 -22.80 -11.42
N SER A 136 20.11 -22.40 -12.68
CA SER A 136 20.82 -21.15 -12.96
C SER A 136 19.93 -19.95 -12.63
N GLN A 137 20.53 -18.82 -12.24
CA GLN A 137 19.80 -17.59 -11.91
C GLN A 137 18.93 -17.11 -13.09
N SER A 138 19.38 -17.32 -14.34
CA SER A 138 18.60 -17.04 -15.55
C SER A 138 17.34 -17.90 -15.68
N THR A 139 17.43 -19.19 -15.31
CA THR A 139 16.28 -20.11 -15.32
C THR A 139 15.27 -19.76 -14.22
N TYR A 140 15.77 -19.30 -13.06
CA TYR A 140 14.94 -18.88 -11.94
C TYR A 140 14.15 -17.58 -12.25
N PHE A 141 14.80 -16.59 -12.86
CA PHE A 141 14.17 -15.31 -13.19
C PHE A 141 12.97 -15.47 -14.15
N GLY A 142 13.01 -16.48 -15.04
CA GLY A 142 11.91 -16.81 -15.95
C GLY A 142 10.64 -17.39 -15.30
N LYS A 143 10.68 -17.73 -13.99
CA LYS A 143 9.54 -18.31 -13.26
C LYS A 143 8.67 -17.27 -12.53
N LYS A 144 8.94 -15.96 -12.74
CA LYS A 144 8.05 -14.88 -12.31
C LYS A 144 6.65 -15.07 -12.93
N GLY A 145 5.65 -15.39 -12.11
CA GLY A 145 4.26 -15.59 -12.55
C GLY A 145 3.69 -17.02 -12.43
N MET A 146 4.48 -18.00 -11.99
CA MET A 146 3.97 -19.37 -11.74
C MET A 146 3.34 -19.50 -10.35
N SER A 147 2.01 -19.35 -10.25
CA SER A 147 1.23 -19.77 -9.09
C SER A 147 0.96 -21.28 -9.17
N VAL A 148 1.70 -22.11 -8.43
CA VAL A 148 1.34 -23.53 -8.32
C VAL A 148 0.40 -23.69 -7.14
N LEU A 149 -0.89 -23.83 -7.45
CA LEU A 149 -1.87 -24.38 -6.53
C LEU A 149 -1.54 -25.88 -6.41
N VAL A 150 -0.79 -26.28 -5.38
CA VAL A 150 -0.64 -27.71 -5.08
C VAL A 150 -1.87 -28.14 -4.30
N GLY A 151 -2.92 -28.43 -5.05
CA GLY A 151 -4.03 -29.23 -4.55
C GLY A 151 -3.65 -30.70 -4.60
N SER A 152 -3.82 -31.35 -3.46
CA SER A 152 -4.33 -32.73 -3.26
C SER A 152 -3.38 -33.70 -2.56
N PHE A 153 -3.84 -34.04 -1.34
CA PHE A 153 -3.55 -35.15 -0.41
C PHE A 153 -2.27 -35.14 0.42
#